data_AF-D7GWE0-F1
#
_entry.id   AF-D7GWE0-F1
#
_cell.length_a   1.000
_cell.length_b   1.000
_cell.length_c   1.000
_cell.angle_alpha   90.00
_cell.angle_beta   90.00
_cell.angle_gamma   90.00
#
_symmetry.space_group_name_H-M   'P 1'
#
loop_
_entity.id
_entity.type
_entity.pdbx_description
1 polymer ?
#
loop_
_entity_poly.entity_id
_entity_poly.type
_entity_poly.pdbx_seq_one_letter_code
_entity_poly.pdbx_strand_id
1 'polypeptide(L)'
;MGELLKGLIEYIGDDYTEEQNPFLLMLLEDAADEVCEVLYPYGFTSDEETAKAREYAIKRYGSKIRKIAQFHYDKQGKDGITGYSESGTSVSYDGAGTPSSYFRGIIPIARIL
;
A
#
# COMPACT_ATOMS: atom_id res chain seq x y z
N MET A 1 -9.52 4.10 -7.94
CA MET A 1 -9.11 4.55 -6.60
C MET A 1 -10.25 4.93 -5.66
N GLY A 2 -11.40 5.45 -6.13
CA GLY A 2 -12.49 5.87 -5.23
C GLY A 2 -12.92 4.85 -4.17
N GLU A 3 -13.11 3.58 -4.55
CA GLU A 3 -13.47 2.50 -3.61
C GLU A 3 -12.36 2.16 -2.59
N LEU A 4 -11.10 2.41 -2.93
CA LEU A 4 -9.98 2.21 -2.00
C LEU A 4 -9.89 3.38 -1.03
N LEU A 5 -10.07 4.61 -1.52
CA LEU A 5 -10.14 5.82 -0.69
C LEU A 5 -11.30 5.73 0.31
N LYS A 6 -12.50 5.38 -0.15
CA LYS A 6 -13.66 5.19 0.73
C LYS A 6 -13.36 4.18 1.85
N GLY A 7 -12.77 3.04 1.51
CA GLY A 7 -12.41 2.04 2.51
C GLY A 7 -11.26 2.45 3.43
N LEU A 8 -10.43 3.42 3.04
CA LEU A 8 -9.40 4.00 3.91
C LEU A 8 -10.02 5.05 4.85
N ILE A 9 -10.95 5.86 4.36
CA ILE A 9 -11.76 6.79 5.17
C ILE A 9 -12.56 6.02 6.23
N GLU A 10 -13.22 4.92 5.84
CA GLU A 10 -13.95 4.04 6.76
C GLU A 10 -13.03 3.42 7.83
N TYR A 11 -11.75 3.21 7.51
CA TYR A 11 -10.76 2.71 8.48
C TYR A 11 -10.35 3.78 9.49
N ILE A 12 -10.15 5.02 9.02
CA ILE A 12 -9.75 6.15 9.87
C ILE A 12 -10.87 6.54 10.84
N GLY A 13 -12.13 6.46 10.40
CA GLY A 13 -13.29 6.71 11.25
C GLY A 13 -13.43 8.20 11.62
N ASP A 14 -13.73 8.48 12.89
CA ASP A 14 -14.03 9.83 13.38
C ASP A 14 -12.85 10.82 13.30
N ASP A 15 -11.61 10.34 13.16
CA ASP A 15 -10.41 11.17 13.00
C ASP A 15 -10.22 11.70 11.55
N TYR A 16 -11.09 11.31 10.62
CA TYR A 16 -11.00 11.73 9.23
C TYR A 16 -11.45 13.18 9.02
N THR A 17 -10.67 13.92 8.24
CA THR A 17 -11.08 15.22 7.68
C THR A 17 -10.87 15.26 6.18
N GLU A 18 -11.71 16.00 5.44
CA GLU A 18 -11.60 16.08 3.97
C GLU A 18 -10.25 16.66 3.50
N GLU A 19 -9.57 17.44 4.34
CA GLU A 19 -8.23 17.98 4.08
C GLU A 19 -7.16 16.89 4.00
N GLN A 20 -7.41 15.70 4.56
CA GLN A 20 -6.51 14.55 4.49
C GLN A 20 -6.60 13.82 3.13
N ASN A 21 -7.64 14.04 2.32
CA ASN A 21 -7.81 13.36 1.03
C ASN A 21 -6.57 13.33 0.12
N PRO A 22 -5.86 14.45 -0.15
CA PRO A 22 -4.65 14.40 -0.97
C PRO A 22 -3.57 13.50 -0.36
N PHE A 23 -3.44 13.49 0.96
CA PHE A 23 -2.51 12.61 1.67
C PHE A 23 -2.93 11.14 1.59
N LEU A 24 -4.22 10.84 1.81
CA LEU A 24 -4.74 9.47 1.71
C LEU A 24 -4.63 8.92 0.28
N LEU A 25 -4.81 9.76 -0.72
CA LEU A 25 -4.58 9.40 -2.11
C LEU A 25 -3.10 9.08 -2.35
N MET A 26 -2.18 9.92 -1.86
CA MET A 26 -0.74 9.68 -1.96
C MET A 26 -0.36 8.31 -1.35
N LEU A 27 -0.83 7.99 -0.14
CA LEU A 27 -0.55 6.69 0.51
C LEU A 27 -1.04 5.51 -0.33
N LEU A 28 -2.21 5.66 -0.95
CA LEU A 28 -2.78 4.62 -1.80
C LEU A 28 -2.07 4.50 -3.15
N GLU A 29 -1.52 5.61 -3.67
CA GLU A 29 -0.68 5.63 -4.85
C GLU A 29 0.66 4.93 -4.58
N ASP A 30 1.38 5.31 -3.52
CA ASP A 30 2.60 4.63 -3.07
C ASP A 30 2.36 3.12 -2.89
N ALA A 31 1.29 2.74 -2.18
CA ALA A 31 0.94 1.34 -1.98
C ALA A 31 0.63 0.58 -3.29
N ALA A 32 0.07 1.26 -4.30
CA ALA A 32 -0.19 0.66 -5.60
C ALA A 32 1.11 0.46 -6.38
N ASP A 33 2.03 1.41 -6.31
CA ASP A 33 3.34 1.32 -6.92
C ASP A 33 4.19 0.20 -6.30
N GLU A 34 4.21 0.06 -4.97
CA GLU A 34 4.87 -1.07 -4.29
C GLU A 34 4.31 -2.44 -4.74
N VAL A 35 2.98 -2.53 -4.89
CA VAL A 35 2.33 -3.75 -5.40
C VAL A 35 2.70 -4.01 -6.86
N CYS A 36 2.82 -2.96 -7.68
CA CYS A 36 3.26 -3.05 -9.07
C CYS A 36 4.69 -3.55 -9.19
N GLU A 37 5.61 -3.08 -8.35
CA GLU A 37 7.01 -3.55 -8.34
C GLU A 37 7.11 -5.04 -8.03
N VAL A 38 6.31 -5.54 -7.08
CA VAL A 38 6.24 -6.98 -6.78
C VAL A 38 5.56 -7.76 -7.91
N LEU A 39 4.54 -7.18 -8.53
CA LEU A 39 3.81 -7.80 -9.62
C LEU A 39 4.63 -7.87 -10.91
N TYR A 40 5.48 -6.88 -11.18
CA TYR A 40 6.31 -6.76 -12.37
C TYR A 40 7.77 -6.55 -11.96
N PRO A 41 8.45 -7.61 -11.46
CA PRO A 41 9.80 -7.49 -10.90
C PRO A 41 10.88 -7.09 -11.91
N TYR A 42 10.57 -7.15 -13.21
CA TYR A 42 11.46 -6.74 -14.30
C TYR A 42 11.10 -5.35 -14.88
N GLY A 43 10.16 -4.64 -14.26
CA GLY A 43 9.73 -3.31 -14.68
C GLY A 43 8.84 -3.31 -15.92
N PHE A 44 8.72 -2.10 -16.50
CA PHE A 44 7.87 -1.81 -17.66
C PHE A 44 8.72 -1.28 -18.81
N THR A 45 8.31 -1.57 -20.05
CA THR A 45 9.05 -1.07 -21.23
C THR A 45 8.49 0.26 -21.77
N SER A 46 7.33 0.71 -21.26
CA SER A 46 6.67 1.94 -21.70
C SER A 46 5.68 2.46 -20.65
N ASP A 47 5.43 3.77 -20.60
CA ASP A 47 4.43 4.40 -19.71
C ASP A 47 3.03 3.81 -19.86
N GLU A 48 2.64 3.40 -21.08
CA GLU A 48 1.35 2.75 -21.32
C GLU A 48 1.25 1.40 -20.60
N GLU A 49 2.34 0.64 -20.54
CA GLU A 49 2.37 -0.63 -19.80
C GLU A 49 2.31 -0.38 -18.30
N THR A 50 3.01 0.64 -17.79
CA THR A 50 2.94 1.06 -16.40
C THR A 50 1.51 1.40 -15.99
N ALA A 51 0.79 2.19 -16.80
CA ALA A 51 -0.60 2.55 -16.53
C ALA A 51 -1.52 1.32 -16.51
N LYS A 52 -1.37 0.40 -17.48
CA LYS A 52 -2.14 -0.86 -17.54
C LYS A 52 -1.85 -1.78 -16.35
N ALA A 53 -0.58 -1.87 -15.96
CA ALA A 53 -0.16 -2.65 -14.80
C ALA A 53 -0.76 -2.11 -13.50
N ARG A 54 -0.76 -0.79 -13.33
CA ARG A 54 -1.35 -0.11 -12.18
C ARG A 54 -2.86 -0.35 -12.11
N GLU A 55 -3.57 -0.22 -13.22
CA GLU A 55 -5.00 -0.53 -13.27
C GLU A 55 -5.29 -2.00 -12.91
N TYR A 56 -4.50 -2.93 -13.45
CA TYR A 56 -4.62 -4.35 -13.12
C TYR A 56 -4.34 -4.62 -11.64
N ALA A 57 -3.28 -4.01 -11.08
CA ALA A 57 -2.93 -4.14 -9.67
C ALA A 57 -4.05 -3.65 -8.75
N ILE A 58 -4.63 -2.48 -9.04
CA ILE A 58 -5.76 -1.91 -8.31
C ILE A 58 -6.97 -2.88 -8.36
N LYS A 59 -7.27 -3.43 -9.54
CA LYS A 59 -8.40 -4.34 -9.73
C LYS A 59 -8.20 -5.70 -9.03
N ARG A 60 -6.99 -6.27 -9.12
CA ARG A 60 -6.70 -7.63 -8.62
C ARG A 60 -6.33 -7.66 -7.15
N TYR A 61 -5.64 -6.63 -6.67
CA TYR A 61 -5.00 -6.55 -5.36
C TYR A 61 -5.43 -5.32 -4.54
N GLY A 62 -6.53 -4.65 -4.89
CA GLY A 62 -7.01 -3.46 -4.17
C GLY A 62 -7.14 -3.62 -2.65
N SER A 63 -7.55 -4.80 -2.17
CA SER A 63 -7.57 -5.09 -0.72
C SER A 63 -6.18 -5.06 -0.07
N LYS A 64 -5.13 -5.50 -0.79
CA LYS A 64 -3.74 -5.44 -0.32
C LYS A 64 -3.22 -4.01 -0.33
N ILE A 65 -3.47 -3.29 -1.43
CA ILE A 65 -3.10 -1.87 -1.57
C ILE A 65 -3.69 -1.07 -0.41
N ARG A 66 -4.98 -1.27 -0.09
CA ARG A 66 -5.62 -0.63 1.07
C ARG A 66 -4.92 -0.96 2.38
N LYS A 67 -4.58 -2.23 2.63
CA LYS A 67 -3.89 -2.64 3.87
C LYS A 67 -2.49 -2.04 4.00
N ILE A 68 -1.77 -1.89 2.88
CA ILE A 68 -0.45 -1.24 2.85
C ILE A 68 -0.62 0.26 3.15
N ALA A 69 -1.60 0.92 2.54
CA ALA A 69 -1.89 2.33 2.83
C ALA A 69 -2.32 2.56 4.30
N GLN A 70 -3.09 1.64 4.89
CA GLN A 70 -3.43 1.66 6.33
C GLN A 70 -2.16 1.57 7.18
N PHE A 71 -1.26 0.64 6.85
CA PHE A 71 0.02 0.50 7.54
C PHE A 71 0.86 1.78 7.46
N HIS A 72 0.94 2.42 6.29
CA HIS A 72 1.66 3.69 6.13
C HIS A 72 1.02 4.83 6.92
N TYR A 73 -0.31 4.90 6.94
CA TYR A 73 -1.06 5.86 7.76
C TYR A 73 -0.73 5.70 9.25
N ASP A 74 -0.82 4.48 9.77
CA ASP A 74 -0.52 4.18 11.18
C ASP A 74 0.95 4.44 11.54
N LYS A 75 1.87 4.22 10.58
CA LYS A 75 3.30 4.46 10.74
C LYS A 75 3.61 5.95 10.86
N GLN A 76 2.96 6.81 10.07
CA GLN A 76 3.19 8.26 10.15
C GLN A 76 2.83 8.85 11.52
N GLY A 77 1.82 8.31 12.21
CA GLY A 77 1.50 8.71 13.59
C GLY A 77 2.53 8.25 14.64
N LYS A 78 3.50 7.41 14.25
CA LYS A 78 4.48 6.75 15.12
C LYS A 78 5.93 7.03 14.74
N ASP A 79 6.19 7.91 13.77
CA ASP A 79 7.54 8.35 13.38
C ASP A 79 8.19 9.12 14.55
N GLY A 80 8.85 8.37 15.44
CA GLY A 80 9.36 8.80 16.74
C GLY A 80 9.31 7.73 17.84
N ILE A 81 8.54 6.65 17.65
CA ILE A 81 8.44 5.52 18.59
C ILE A 81 8.94 4.25 17.89
N THR A 82 10.19 3.86 18.15
CA THR A 82 10.87 2.68 17.55
C THR A 82 10.35 1.33 18.08
N GLY A 83 9.20 1.30 18.74
CA GLY A 83 8.60 0.08 19.27
C GLY A 83 7.42 0.37 20.17
N TYR A 84 6.26 -0.21 19.85
CA TYR A 84 5.10 -0.21 20.72
C TYR A 84 4.67 -1.66 20.96
N SER A 85 4.82 -2.11 22.20
CA SER A 85 4.36 -3.42 22.66
C SER A 85 3.02 -3.25 23.37
N GLU A 86 1.93 -3.58 22.70
CA GLU A 86 0.68 -3.93 23.37
C GLU A 86 0.35 -5.40 23.08
N SER A 87 0.21 -6.17 24.15
CA SER A 87 -0.41 -7.50 24.20
C SER A 87 -0.03 -8.50 23.08
N GLY A 88 1.17 -9.08 23.19
CA GLY A 88 1.47 -10.41 22.63
C GLY A 88 1.78 -10.51 21.13
N THR A 89 1.69 -9.42 20.36
CA THR A 89 2.16 -9.38 18.97
C THR A 89 3.22 -8.30 18.81
N SER A 90 4.50 -8.71 18.82
CA SER A 90 5.62 -7.80 18.54
C SER A 90 5.64 -7.46 17.05
N VAL A 91 5.25 -6.22 16.71
CA VAL A 91 5.48 -5.67 15.37
C VAL A 91 6.84 -4.98 15.38
N SER A 92 7.85 -5.66 14.86
CA SER A 92 9.16 -5.06 14.58
C SER A 92 9.06 -4.29 13.27
N TYR A 93 9.22 -2.96 13.31
CA TYR A 93 9.42 -2.10 12.13
C TYR A 93 10.87 -2.22 11.59
N ASP A 94 11.42 -3.44 11.59
CA ASP A 94 12.79 -3.70 11.14
C ASP A 94 12.80 -3.69 9.60
N GLY A 95 12.94 -2.48 9.06
CA GLY A 95 12.87 -2.17 7.63
C GLY A 95 12.15 -0.84 7.41
N ALA A 96 12.79 0.10 6.70
CA ALA A 96 12.17 1.38 6.35
C ALA A 96 10.91 1.23 5.48
N GLY A 97 10.69 0.06 4.86
CA GLY A 97 9.58 -0.22 3.94
C GLY A 97 8.46 -1.11 4.50
N THR A 98 7.50 -1.45 3.64
CA THR A 98 6.36 -2.31 3.95
C THR A 98 6.78 -3.75 4.27
N PRO A 99 6.25 -4.39 5.34
CA PRO A 99 6.59 -5.77 5.67
C PRO A 99 6.23 -6.77 4.56
N SER A 100 7.14 -7.70 4.26
CA SER A 100 6.98 -8.68 3.17
C SER A 100 5.69 -9.50 3.22
N SER A 101 5.15 -9.71 4.42
CA SER A 101 3.86 -10.39 4.65
C SER A 101 2.68 -9.73 3.92
N TYR A 102 2.70 -8.41 3.71
CA TYR A 102 1.63 -7.69 2.99
C TYR A 102 1.59 -8.07 1.50
N PHE A 103 2.75 -8.38 0.92
CA PHE A 103 2.90 -8.79 -0.47
C PHE A 103 2.60 -10.27 -0.71
N ARG A 104 2.43 -11.08 0.35
CA ARG A 104 2.18 -12.52 0.22
C ARG A 104 0.93 -12.82 -0.60
N GLY A 105 1.06 -13.62 -1.66
CA GLY A 105 -0.04 -13.97 -2.56
C GLY A 105 -0.27 -13.00 -3.72
N ILE A 106 0.59 -11.98 -3.87
CA ILE A 106 0.79 -11.32 -5.15
C ILE A 106 1.56 -12.30 -6.05
N ILE A 107 1.00 -12.58 -7.22
CA ILE A 107 1.61 -13.51 -8.19
C ILE A 107 2.37 -12.65 -9.20
N PRO A 108 3.72 -12.72 -9.25
CA PRO A 108 4.50 -11.94 -10.19
C PRO A 108 4.23 -12.39 -11.63
N ILE A 109 4.21 -11.43 -12.54
CA ILE A 109 4.08 -11.63 -13.98
C ILE A 109 5.48 -11.54 -14.57
N ALA A 110 6.08 -12.70 -14.81
CA ALA A 110 7.31 -12.79 -15.59
C ALA A 110 6.95 -12.80 -17.08
N ARG A 111 7.33 -11.76 -17.80
CA ARG A 111 7.34 -11.76 -19.27
C ARG A 111 8.78 -11.96 -19.72
N ILE A 112 8.99 -12.89 -20.64
CA ILE A 112 10.23 -12.97 -21.39
C ILE A 112 10.10 -11.87 -22.46
N LEU A 113 10.95 -10.85 -22.36
CA LEU A 113 11.09 -9.81 -23.37
C LEU A 113 11.89 -10.34 -24.56
#